data_AF-A0A8T1GYU9-F1
#
_entry.id   AF-A0A8T1GYU9-F1
#
_cell.length_a   1.000
_cell.length_b   1.000
_cell.length_c   1.000
_cell.angle_alpha   90.00
_cell.angle_beta   90.00
_cell.angle_gamma   90.00
#
_symmetry.space_group_name_H-M   'P 1'
#
loop_
_entity.id
_entity.type
_entity.pdbx_description
1 polymer ?
#
loop_
_entity_poly.entity_id
_entity_poly.type
_entity_poly.pdbx_seq_one_letter_code
_entity_poly.pdbx_strand_id
1 'polypeptide(L)'
;KRVEEEVKRQGLDLKVGWINGDEVTDTVKRLYENGEEFVSLMTGKTLKEWGHDILCAQCYLGGAGIAEALRQGCDIVIAGRVADAAPTIGASMWWHGWNRKTDLDQIAGSLVAGHLIECSAYVCGGYYSGFKRLMDKCENLGFPIAEIQHDGSCILSKEPGTGGEVSVGTVSSQLLYEIQGPLYYGSDVTANLEGIV
;
A
#
# COMPACT_ATOMS: atom_id res chain seq x y z
N LYS A 1 22.67 0.99 -6.22
CA LYS A 1 23.63 0.77 -7.33
C LYS A 1 23.07 1.19 -8.69
N ARG A 2 22.21 0.41 -9.36
CA ARG A 2 21.71 0.78 -10.71
C ARG A 2 21.00 2.14 -10.78
N VAL A 3 20.15 2.46 -9.80
CA VAL A 3 19.46 3.76 -9.74
C VAL A 3 20.46 4.91 -9.55
N GLU A 4 21.44 4.75 -8.66
CA GLU A 4 22.48 5.78 -8.43
C GLU A 4 23.39 5.96 -9.67
N GLU A 5 23.70 4.87 -10.37
CA GLU A 5 24.43 4.92 -11.64
C GLU A 5 23.64 5.72 -12.70
N GLU A 6 22.32 5.54 -12.75
CA GLU A 6 21.44 6.27 -13.64
C GLU A 6 21.34 7.76 -13.28
N VAL A 7 21.20 8.09 -11.99
CA VAL A 7 21.22 9.47 -11.49
C VAL A 7 22.50 10.19 -11.95
N LYS A 8 23.66 9.55 -11.78
CA LYS A 8 24.95 10.08 -12.24
C LYS A 8 25.01 10.22 -13.76
N ARG A 9 24.50 9.24 -14.51
CA ARG A 9 24.48 9.27 -15.98
C ARG A 9 23.67 10.46 -16.51
N GLN A 10 22.58 10.82 -15.85
CA GLN A 10 21.74 11.97 -16.20
C GLN A 10 22.28 13.32 -15.69
N GLY A 11 23.37 13.33 -14.90
CA GLY A 11 23.94 14.55 -14.33
C GLY A 11 23.06 15.19 -13.24
N LEU A 12 22.25 14.39 -12.55
CA LEU A 12 21.38 14.81 -11.46
C LEU A 12 22.07 14.62 -10.10
N ASP A 13 21.65 15.40 -9.11
CA ASP A 13 22.10 15.31 -7.71
C ASP A 13 20.94 14.85 -6.82
N LEU A 14 20.53 13.59 -6.98
CA LEU A 14 19.42 12.98 -6.22
C LEU A 14 19.95 11.97 -5.21
N LYS A 15 19.47 12.06 -3.98
CA LYS A 15 19.78 11.11 -2.90
C LYS A 15 18.87 9.89 -2.98
N VAL A 16 19.47 8.71 -3.10
CA VAL A 16 18.75 7.43 -3.18
C VAL A 16 18.84 6.68 -1.85
N GLY A 17 17.69 6.36 -1.26
CA GLY A 17 17.57 5.50 -0.08
C GLY A 17 17.00 4.12 -0.45
N TRP A 18 17.33 3.09 0.33
CA TRP A 18 16.73 1.77 0.20
C TRP A 18 16.29 1.23 1.57
N ILE A 19 15.11 0.59 1.59
CA ILE A 19 14.52 -0.02 2.78
C ILE A 19 14.73 -1.53 2.72
N ASN A 20 15.35 -2.07 3.76
CA ASN A 20 15.58 -3.50 3.96
C ASN A 20 14.68 -4.06 5.07
N GLY A 21 14.60 -5.38 5.17
CA GLY A 21 13.94 -6.12 6.27
C GLY A 21 12.72 -6.91 5.83
N ASP A 22 12.35 -6.84 4.55
CA ASP A 22 11.33 -7.67 3.94
C ASP A 22 11.85 -9.09 3.65
N GLU A 23 13.10 -9.20 3.19
CA GLU A 23 13.73 -10.49 2.87
C GLU A 23 13.98 -11.30 4.15
N VAL A 24 13.24 -12.40 4.30
CA VAL A 24 13.27 -13.25 5.50
C VAL A 24 13.44 -14.74 5.16
N THR A 25 13.91 -15.08 3.97
CA THR A 25 14.04 -16.48 3.51
C THR A 25 14.87 -17.32 4.46
N ASP A 26 16.04 -16.83 4.87
CA ASP A 26 16.93 -17.57 5.77
C ASP A 26 16.31 -17.75 7.16
N THR A 27 15.58 -16.73 7.64
CA THR A 27 14.83 -16.81 8.91
C THR A 27 13.73 -17.86 8.83
N VAL A 28 12.95 -17.86 7.76
CA VAL A 28 11.85 -18.82 7.56
C VAL A 28 12.40 -20.24 7.38
N LYS A 29 13.47 -20.44 6.60
CA LYS A 29 14.12 -21.76 6.45
C LYS A 29 14.61 -22.30 7.78
N ARG A 30 15.31 -21.48 8.58
CA ARG A 30 15.77 -21.87 9.92
C ARG A 30 14.60 -22.25 10.84
N LEU A 31 13.52 -21.47 10.84
CA LEU A 31 12.34 -21.77 11.64
C LEU A 31 11.66 -23.07 11.19
N TYR A 32 11.54 -23.28 9.88
CA TYR A 32 11.00 -24.49 9.29
C TYR A 32 11.83 -25.74 9.64
N GLU A 33 13.16 -25.64 9.56
CA GLU A 33 14.09 -26.70 9.99
C GLU A 33 13.97 -27.02 11.50
N ASN A 34 13.63 -26.01 12.31
CA ASN A 34 13.38 -26.16 13.75
C ASN A 34 11.98 -26.68 14.08
N GLY A 35 11.15 -26.96 13.07
CA GLY A 35 9.83 -27.56 13.25
C GLY A 35 8.64 -26.59 13.23
N GLU A 36 8.84 -25.32 12.88
CA GLU A 36 7.70 -24.41 12.68
C GLU A 36 6.86 -24.83 11.47
N GLU A 37 5.54 -24.91 11.68
CA GLU A 37 4.63 -25.54 10.71
C GLU A 37 4.23 -24.61 9.55
N PHE A 38 4.23 -23.29 9.77
CA PHE A 38 3.76 -22.28 8.82
C PHE A 38 2.42 -22.65 8.15
N VAL A 39 1.33 -22.53 8.90
CA VAL A 39 -0.01 -22.91 8.43
C VAL A 39 -0.58 -21.83 7.50
N SER A 40 -1.01 -22.24 6.31
CA SER A 40 -1.69 -21.37 5.36
C SER A 40 -3.07 -20.95 5.88
N LEU A 41 -3.31 -19.65 6.00
CA LEU A 41 -4.62 -19.11 6.38
C LEU A 41 -5.74 -19.50 5.41
N MET A 42 -5.40 -19.71 4.13
CA MET A 42 -6.38 -20.02 3.08
C MET A 42 -6.78 -21.49 3.03
N THR A 43 -5.82 -22.39 3.30
CA THR A 43 -6.04 -23.84 3.10
C THR A 43 -5.99 -24.65 4.38
N GLY A 44 -5.49 -24.08 5.48
CA GLY A 44 -5.22 -24.79 6.73
C GLY A 44 -4.08 -25.81 6.65
N LYS A 45 -3.43 -25.96 5.49
CA LYS A 45 -2.28 -26.85 5.31
C LYS A 45 -0.99 -26.18 5.75
N THR A 46 -0.12 -26.97 6.34
CA THR A 46 1.27 -26.60 6.66
C THR A 46 2.10 -26.46 5.39
N LEU A 47 3.22 -25.72 5.49
CA LEU A 47 4.18 -25.59 4.39
C LEU A 47 4.79 -26.95 4.00
N LYS A 48 4.94 -27.86 4.96
CA LYS A 48 5.44 -29.23 4.74
C LYS A 48 4.49 -30.06 3.88
N GLU A 49 3.19 -29.95 4.11
CA GLU A 49 2.16 -30.67 3.34
C GLU A 49 2.08 -30.22 1.87
N TRP A 50 2.61 -29.04 1.55
CA TRP A 50 2.67 -28.56 0.17
C TRP A 50 3.75 -29.27 -0.65
N GLY A 51 4.78 -29.86 -0.01
CA GLY A 51 5.78 -30.70 -0.67
C GLY A 51 6.73 -29.97 -1.64
N HIS A 52 6.91 -28.65 -1.46
CA HIS A 52 7.78 -27.81 -2.29
C HIS A 52 8.90 -27.16 -1.48
N ASP A 53 10.01 -26.86 -2.15
CA ASP A 53 11.13 -26.15 -1.54
C ASP A 53 10.84 -24.65 -1.37
N ILE A 54 11.31 -24.08 -0.27
CA ILE A 54 11.20 -22.65 0.01
C ILE A 54 12.24 -21.90 -0.85
N LEU A 55 11.77 -21.26 -1.92
CA LEU A 55 12.63 -20.43 -2.77
C LEU A 55 12.87 -19.04 -2.16
N CYS A 56 11.82 -18.41 -1.66
CA CYS A 56 11.88 -17.10 -1.02
C CYS A 56 10.77 -16.92 0.02
N ALA A 57 11.01 -16.06 1.00
CA ALA A 57 10.00 -15.54 1.93
C ALA A 57 10.18 -14.03 2.11
N GLN A 58 9.07 -13.30 2.05
CA GLN A 58 9.05 -11.84 2.12
C GLN A 58 8.00 -11.36 3.13
N CYS A 59 8.38 -10.47 4.02
CA CYS A 59 7.47 -9.75 4.90
C CYS A 59 6.92 -8.50 4.21
N TYR A 60 5.63 -8.24 4.36
CA TYR A 60 5.01 -7.00 3.90
C TYR A 60 5.29 -5.89 4.91
N LEU A 61 6.28 -5.04 4.60
CA LEU A 61 6.62 -3.89 5.44
C LEU A 61 5.60 -2.74 5.32
N GLY A 62 5.58 -1.89 6.34
CA GLY A 62 4.80 -0.65 6.35
C GLY A 62 5.51 0.56 5.75
N GLY A 63 4.84 1.71 5.76
CA GLY A 63 5.31 3.01 5.29
C GLY A 63 6.29 3.71 6.22
N ALA A 64 6.48 3.24 7.46
CA ALA A 64 7.39 3.89 8.41
C ALA A 64 8.84 4.03 7.89
N GLY A 65 9.35 3.02 7.17
CA GLY A 65 10.68 3.08 6.56
C GLY A 65 10.76 4.08 5.41
N ILE A 66 9.67 4.25 4.65
CA ILE A 66 9.55 5.24 3.58
C ILE A 66 9.57 6.64 4.18
N ALA A 67 8.78 6.87 5.24
CA ALA A 67 8.76 8.15 5.93
C ALA A 67 10.15 8.54 6.46
N GLU A 68 10.87 7.59 7.06
CA GLU A 68 12.22 7.84 7.58
C GLU A 68 13.23 8.15 6.48
N ALA A 69 13.21 7.41 5.36
CA ALA A 69 14.07 7.68 4.23
C ALA A 69 13.85 9.10 3.66
N LEU A 70 12.59 9.51 3.53
CA LEU A 70 12.22 10.87 3.09
C LEU A 70 12.65 11.94 4.11
N ARG A 71 12.51 11.69 5.43
CA ARG A 71 12.99 12.60 6.48
C ARG A 71 14.51 12.80 6.44
N GLN A 72 15.26 11.77 6.05
CA GLN A 72 16.70 11.86 5.83
C GLN A 72 17.07 12.56 4.51
N GLY A 73 16.08 13.08 3.77
CA GLY A 73 16.28 13.84 2.54
C GLY A 73 16.53 12.96 1.31
N CYS A 74 16.06 11.71 1.29
CA CYS A 74 16.09 10.92 0.07
C CYS A 74 15.06 11.45 -0.93
N ASP A 75 15.48 11.67 -2.18
CA ASP A 75 14.60 12.03 -3.30
C ASP A 75 13.98 10.79 -3.95
N ILE A 76 14.70 9.66 -3.90
CA ILE A 76 14.23 8.37 -4.41
C ILE A 76 14.34 7.35 -3.29
N VAL A 77 13.22 6.70 -2.96
CA VAL A 77 13.17 5.62 -1.98
C VAL A 77 12.85 4.32 -2.70
N ILE A 78 13.75 3.35 -2.61
CA ILE A 78 13.56 2.00 -3.12
C ILE A 78 13.10 1.14 -1.95
N ALA A 79 11.89 0.59 -2.04
CA ALA A 79 11.41 -0.40 -1.06
C ALA A 79 11.55 -1.81 -1.63
N GLY A 80 11.77 -2.79 -0.76
CA GLY A 80 11.50 -4.20 -1.05
C GLY A 80 9.98 -4.46 -1.06
N ARG A 81 9.54 -5.56 -0.46
CA ARG A 81 8.11 -5.83 -0.26
C ARG A 81 7.53 -4.93 0.83
N VAL A 82 6.63 -4.05 0.41
CA VAL A 82 5.78 -3.25 1.30
C VAL A 82 4.32 -3.56 1.01
N ALA A 83 3.44 -3.27 1.97
CA ALA A 83 1.99 -3.26 1.72
C ALA A 83 1.62 -2.21 0.68
N ASP A 84 0.55 -2.47 -0.07
CA ASP A 84 0.16 -1.67 -1.22
C ASP A 84 -0.14 -0.20 -0.83
N ALA A 85 -0.76 0.02 0.35
CA ALA A 85 -0.99 1.34 0.92
C ALA A 85 0.23 1.98 1.61
N ALA A 86 1.33 1.24 1.82
CA ALA A 86 2.50 1.71 2.56
C ALA A 86 3.19 2.94 1.94
N PRO A 87 3.30 3.10 0.60
CA PRO A 87 3.81 4.32 -0.01
C PRO A 87 2.99 5.55 0.40
N THR A 88 1.66 5.44 0.39
CA THR A 88 0.76 6.53 0.79
C THR A 88 0.89 6.86 2.27
N ILE A 89 0.94 5.84 3.14
CA ILE A 89 1.19 6.02 4.58
C ILE A 89 2.54 6.72 4.80
N GLY A 90 3.60 6.21 4.18
CA GLY A 90 4.96 6.72 4.35
C GLY A 90 5.12 8.17 3.89
N ALA A 91 4.57 8.50 2.72
CA ALA A 91 4.54 9.86 2.21
C ALA A 91 3.76 10.80 3.14
N SER A 92 2.59 10.37 3.63
CA SER A 92 1.75 11.17 4.53
C SER A 92 2.42 11.42 5.88
N MET A 93 3.01 10.38 6.48
CA MET A 93 3.77 10.48 7.73
C MET A 93 4.99 11.40 7.61
N TRP A 94 5.68 11.39 6.48
CA TRP A 94 6.78 12.32 6.23
C TRP A 94 6.28 13.75 6.07
N TRP A 95 5.29 13.96 5.20
CA TRP A 95 4.77 15.28 4.85
C TRP A 95 4.14 16.00 6.04
N HIS A 96 3.29 15.30 6.81
CA HIS A 96 2.59 15.87 7.97
C HIS A 96 3.38 15.79 9.27
N GLY A 97 4.55 15.14 9.25
CA GLY A 97 5.38 14.97 10.45
C GLY A 97 4.80 14.01 11.48
N TRP A 98 3.87 13.13 11.11
CA TRP A 98 3.19 12.24 12.05
C TRP A 98 4.13 11.26 12.74
N ASN A 99 3.88 11.09 14.04
CA ASN A 99 4.54 10.14 14.91
C ASN A 99 3.77 8.82 14.94
N ARG A 100 4.44 7.75 14.51
CA ARG A 100 3.89 6.39 14.44
C ARG A 100 3.25 5.88 15.74
N LYS A 101 3.70 6.37 16.89
CA LYS A 101 3.23 5.89 18.20
C LYS A 101 2.04 6.67 18.74
N THR A 102 1.84 7.90 18.29
CA THR A 102 0.82 8.79 18.88
C THR A 102 -0.27 9.19 17.89
N ASP A 103 0.04 9.26 16.60
CA ASP A 103 -0.85 9.83 15.59
C ASP A 103 -1.56 8.71 14.81
N LEU A 104 -2.07 7.71 15.56
CA LEU A 104 -2.60 6.47 15.01
C LEU A 104 -3.84 6.69 14.13
N ASP A 105 -4.72 7.62 14.52
CA ASP A 105 -5.92 7.94 13.74
C ASP A 105 -5.57 8.57 12.39
N GLN A 106 -4.54 9.43 12.37
CA GLN A 106 -4.05 10.05 11.14
C GLN A 106 -3.46 9.00 10.19
N ILE A 107 -2.66 8.08 10.74
CA ILE A 107 -2.06 6.99 9.99
C ILE A 107 -3.14 6.03 9.47
N ALA A 108 -4.18 5.75 10.27
CA ALA A 108 -5.33 4.95 9.85
C ALA A 108 -6.11 5.62 8.71
N GLY A 109 -6.29 6.95 8.76
CA GLY A 109 -6.84 7.73 7.65
C GLY A 109 -6.01 7.59 6.36
N SER A 110 -4.68 7.66 6.47
CA SER A 110 -3.79 7.46 5.32
C SER A 110 -3.74 6.02 4.80
N LEU A 111 -3.98 5.03 5.66
CA LEU A 111 -4.15 3.63 5.26
C LEU A 111 -5.39 3.48 4.38
N VAL A 112 -6.53 4.05 4.80
CA VAL A 112 -7.77 4.05 4.02
C VAL A 112 -7.59 4.82 2.71
N ALA A 113 -6.99 6.00 2.74
CA ALA A 113 -6.71 6.78 1.54
C ALA A 113 -5.79 6.03 0.57
N GLY A 114 -4.74 5.37 1.10
CA GLY A 114 -3.82 4.53 0.33
C GLY A 114 -4.53 3.37 -0.34
N HIS A 115 -5.36 2.65 0.41
CA HIS A 115 -6.18 1.55 -0.12
C HIS A 115 -7.16 2.00 -1.22
N LEU A 116 -7.68 3.22 -1.13
CA LEU A 116 -8.56 3.76 -2.15
C LEU A 116 -7.81 4.11 -3.44
N ILE A 117 -6.54 4.51 -3.39
CA ILE A 117 -5.76 4.91 -4.57
C ILE A 117 -4.81 3.84 -5.11
N GLU A 118 -4.71 2.69 -4.44
CA GLU A 118 -3.99 1.53 -4.95
C GLU A 118 -4.81 0.78 -6.03
N CYS A 119 -4.25 -0.28 -6.61
CA CYS A 119 -4.90 -1.07 -7.65
C CYS A 119 -5.36 -0.27 -8.89
N SER A 120 -4.65 0.80 -9.26
CA SER A 120 -4.89 1.55 -10.50
C SER A 120 -6.22 2.34 -10.48
N ALA A 121 -7.06 2.23 -11.51
CA ALA A 121 -8.29 3.03 -11.65
C ALA A 121 -9.51 2.44 -10.89
N TYR A 122 -9.32 1.57 -9.91
CA TYR A 122 -10.41 0.80 -9.29
C TYR A 122 -11.44 1.71 -8.60
N VAL A 123 -11.00 2.62 -7.73
CA VAL A 123 -11.88 3.61 -7.09
C VAL A 123 -12.51 4.58 -8.08
N CYS A 124 -11.95 4.68 -9.29
CA CYS A 124 -12.50 5.47 -10.38
C CYS A 124 -13.51 4.70 -11.25
N GLY A 125 -13.87 3.47 -10.85
CA GLY A 125 -14.85 2.62 -11.52
C GLY A 125 -14.28 1.36 -12.19
N GLY A 126 -12.96 1.14 -12.14
CA GLY A 126 -12.30 -0.01 -12.77
C GLY A 126 -12.69 -1.37 -12.19
N TYR A 127 -13.16 -1.40 -10.94
CA TYR A 127 -13.67 -2.61 -10.27
C TYR A 127 -15.08 -2.42 -9.67
N TYR A 128 -15.88 -1.55 -10.30
CA TYR A 128 -17.22 -1.22 -9.83
C TYR A 128 -18.30 -1.98 -10.59
N SER A 129 -19.19 -2.72 -9.91
CA SER A 129 -20.25 -3.50 -10.56
C SER A 129 -21.28 -2.65 -11.32
N GLY A 130 -21.40 -1.36 -10.97
CA GLY A 130 -22.21 -0.37 -11.70
C GLY A 130 -21.56 0.20 -12.96
N PHE A 131 -20.48 -0.43 -13.48
CA PHE A 131 -19.65 0.05 -14.58
C PHE A 131 -20.38 0.32 -15.90
N LYS A 132 -21.55 -0.28 -16.17
CA LYS A 132 -22.20 -0.20 -17.49
C LYS A 132 -22.39 1.23 -17.99
N ARG A 133 -22.78 2.15 -17.10
CA ARG A 133 -22.91 3.59 -17.44
C ARG A 133 -21.57 4.31 -17.55
N LEU A 134 -20.54 3.80 -16.87
CA LEU A 134 -19.18 4.34 -16.91
C LEU A 134 -18.46 3.94 -18.20
N MET A 135 -18.83 2.83 -18.82
CA MET A 135 -18.18 2.33 -20.04
C MET A 135 -18.75 2.90 -21.34
N ASP A 136 -19.83 3.69 -21.31
CA ASP A 136 -20.30 4.37 -22.53
C ASP A 136 -19.25 5.39 -22.98
N LYS A 137 -18.52 5.06 -24.05
CA LYS A 137 -17.42 5.85 -24.63
C LYS A 137 -16.24 6.14 -23.68
N CYS A 138 -16.05 5.31 -22.65
CA CYS A 138 -14.91 5.43 -21.75
C CYS A 138 -13.79 4.47 -22.16
N GLU A 139 -12.84 4.99 -22.94
CA GLU A 139 -11.64 4.24 -23.38
C GLU A 139 -10.44 4.47 -22.45
N ASN A 140 -10.50 5.49 -21.58
CA ASN A 140 -9.43 5.85 -20.66
C ASN A 140 -10.01 6.21 -19.28
N LEU A 141 -9.94 5.29 -18.32
CA LEU A 141 -10.31 5.55 -16.92
C LEU A 141 -9.19 6.36 -16.25
N GLY A 142 -9.56 7.47 -15.62
CA GLY A 142 -8.59 8.27 -14.87
C GLY A 142 -8.03 7.55 -13.65
N PHE A 143 -6.77 7.86 -13.33
CA PHE A 143 -6.20 7.45 -12.05
C PHE A 143 -6.72 8.33 -10.90
N PRO A 144 -6.88 7.74 -9.70
CA PRO A 144 -7.33 8.49 -8.55
C PRO A 144 -6.25 9.40 -7.97
N ILE A 145 -6.68 10.45 -7.29
CA ILE A 145 -5.84 11.38 -6.55
C ILE A 145 -6.46 11.53 -5.16
N ALA A 146 -5.67 11.31 -4.10
CA ALA A 146 -6.08 11.58 -2.73
C ALA A 146 -5.31 12.77 -2.16
N GLU A 147 -6.06 13.80 -1.74
CA GLU A 147 -5.52 14.95 -0.99
C GLU A 147 -5.69 14.69 0.50
N ILE A 148 -4.63 14.19 1.15
CA ILE A 148 -4.65 13.79 2.56
C ILE A 148 -4.32 14.98 3.45
N GLN A 149 -5.23 15.32 4.36
CA GLN A 149 -5.13 16.42 5.33
C GLN A 149 -4.35 16.02 6.57
N HIS A 150 -3.93 17.00 7.37
CA HIS A 150 -3.14 16.78 8.58
C HIS A 150 -3.85 15.94 9.65
N ASP A 151 -5.18 15.96 9.68
CA ASP A 151 -5.99 15.17 10.62
C ASP A 151 -6.22 13.72 10.15
N GLY A 152 -5.74 13.35 8.97
CA GLY A 152 -5.91 12.03 8.35
C GLY A 152 -7.13 11.91 7.42
N SER A 153 -8.00 12.92 7.37
CA SER A 153 -9.09 12.96 6.38
C SER A 153 -8.53 13.14 4.97
N CYS A 154 -9.29 12.77 3.94
CA CYS A 154 -8.88 12.98 2.55
C CYS A 154 -10.02 13.42 1.64
N ILE A 155 -9.66 14.12 0.58
CA ILE A 155 -10.54 14.39 -0.56
C ILE A 155 -10.07 13.51 -1.71
N LEU A 156 -10.99 12.73 -2.28
CA LEU A 156 -10.73 11.94 -3.47
C LEU A 156 -11.18 12.66 -4.72
N SER A 157 -10.30 12.70 -5.70
CA SER A 157 -10.56 13.15 -7.06
C SER A 157 -9.92 12.17 -8.05
N LYS A 158 -9.94 12.52 -9.33
CA LYS A 158 -9.32 11.73 -10.39
C LYS A 158 -8.66 12.65 -11.41
N GLU A 159 -7.78 12.06 -12.21
CA GLU A 159 -7.14 12.75 -13.32
C GLU A 159 -8.15 13.55 -14.18
N PRO A 160 -7.92 14.86 -14.41
CA PRO A 160 -8.79 15.69 -15.25
C PRO A 160 -8.83 15.21 -16.70
N GLY A 161 -9.98 15.38 -17.38
CA GLY A 161 -10.11 15.07 -18.81
C GLY A 161 -10.20 13.59 -19.17
N THR A 162 -10.18 12.69 -18.18
CA THR A 162 -10.34 11.23 -18.37
C THR A 162 -11.76 10.77 -18.07
N GLY A 163 -12.08 9.53 -18.43
CA GLY A 163 -13.33 8.85 -18.06
C GLY A 163 -13.32 8.33 -16.62
N GLY A 164 -14.32 7.49 -16.31
CA GLY A 164 -14.58 7.03 -14.95
C GLY A 164 -15.21 8.10 -14.07
N GLU A 165 -15.34 7.82 -12.79
CA GLU A 165 -15.89 8.76 -11.82
C GLU A 165 -15.37 8.48 -10.41
N VAL A 166 -15.47 9.47 -9.54
CA VAL A 166 -15.39 9.26 -8.09
C VAL A 166 -16.79 9.48 -7.55
N SER A 167 -17.41 8.42 -7.01
CA SER A 167 -18.72 8.48 -6.38
C SER A 167 -18.74 7.62 -5.13
N VAL A 168 -19.77 7.78 -4.28
CA VAL A 168 -19.98 6.87 -3.14
C VAL A 168 -19.97 5.42 -3.60
N GLY A 169 -20.58 5.10 -4.75
CA GLY A 169 -20.60 3.73 -5.26
C GLY A 169 -19.23 3.17 -5.61
N THR A 170 -18.39 3.94 -6.30
CA THR A 170 -17.04 3.48 -6.68
C THR A 170 -16.10 3.44 -5.48
N VAL A 171 -16.21 4.41 -4.56
CA VAL A 171 -15.45 4.46 -3.32
C VAL A 171 -15.81 3.32 -2.39
N SER A 172 -17.11 3.04 -2.15
CA SER A 172 -17.52 1.90 -1.34
C SER A 172 -17.09 0.56 -1.94
N SER A 173 -17.12 0.44 -3.27
CA SER A 173 -16.68 -0.78 -3.96
C SER A 173 -15.19 -1.03 -3.77
N GLN A 174 -14.36 0.01 -3.85
CA GLN A 174 -12.93 -0.12 -3.57
C GLN A 174 -12.67 -0.31 -2.07
N LEU A 175 -13.34 0.44 -1.19
CA LEU A 175 -13.15 0.31 0.25
C LEU A 175 -13.44 -1.10 0.76
N LEU A 176 -14.42 -1.80 0.18
CA LEU A 176 -14.75 -3.18 0.56
C LEU A 176 -13.90 -4.23 -0.16
N TYR A 177 -13.07 -3.84 -1.12
CA TYR A 177 -12.20 -4.74 -1.85
C TYR A 177 -11.13 -5.31 -0.90
N GLU A 178 -11.02 -6.63 -0.82
CA GLU A 178 -10.02 -7.34 0.02
C GLU A 178 -10.09 -7.09 1.54
N ILE A 179 -11.11 -6.36 2.03
CA ILE A 179 -11.32 -6.13 3.47
C ILE A 179 -12.31 -7.17 4.03
N GLN A 180 -11.89 -7.89 5.07
CA GLN A 180 -12.68 -8.93 5.74
C GLN A 180 -13.13 -8.49 7.13
N GLY A 181 -14.19 -7.68 7.17
CA GLY A 181 -14.82 -7.21 8.41
C GLY A 181 -14.50 -5.76 8.77
N PRO A 182 -14.83 -5.32 10.00
CA PRO A 182 -14.71 -3.91 10.40
C PRO A 182 -13.26 -3.48 10.66
N LEU A 183 -12.35 -4.42 10.93
CA LEU A 183 -10.95 -4.12 11.20
C LEU A 183 -10.11 -4.37 9.96
N TYR A 184 -9.54 -3.30 9.42
CA TYR A 184 -8.61 -3.37 8.30
C TYR A 184 -7.17 -3.38 8.82
N TYR A 185 -6.50 -4.53 8.66
CA TYR A 185 -5.16 -4.77 9.19
C TYR A 185 -4.08 -4.31 8.20
N GLY A 186 -3.46 -3.16 8.48
CA GLY A 186 -2.27 -2.70 7.78
C GLY A 186 -0.97 -3.01 8.55
N SER A 187 0.17 -2.97 7.86
CA SER A 187 1.49 -3.23 8.47
C SER A 187 1.92 -2.16 9.50
N ASP A 188 1.40 -0.93 9.42
CA ASP A 188 1.70 0.14 10.37
C ASP A 188 0.62 0.33 11.44
N VAL A 189 -0.64 0.09 11.10
CA VAL A 189 -1.82 0.38 11.93
C VAL A 189 -2.99 -0.50 11.51
N THR A 190 -3.92 -0.75 12.43
CA THR A 190 -5.24 -1.32 12.13
C THR A 190 -6.26 -0.19 12.09
N ALA A 191 -6.98 -0.03 10.98
CA ALA A 191 -8.10 0.91 10.89
C ALA A 191 -9.41 0.24 11.32
N ASN A 192 -10.20 0.91 12.17
CA ASN A 192 -11.58 0.52 12.44
C ASN A 192 -12.51 1.25 11.47
N LEU A 193 -13.22 0.48 10.64
CA LEU A 193 -14.12 0.96 9.60
C LEU A 193 -15.58 1.06 10.07
N GLU A 194 -15.87 0.73 11.34
CA GLU A 194 -17.20 0.95 11.91
C GLU A 194 -17.59 2.42 11.87
N GLY A 195 -18.79 2.70 11.39
CA GLY A 195 -19.33 4.07 11.36
C GLY A 195 -18.76 4.95 10.24
N ILE A 196 -18.02 4.39 9.27
CA ILE A 196 -17.73 5.08 8.01
C ILE A 196 -19.05 5.28 7.26
N VAL A 197 -19.32 6.53 6.87
CA VAL A 197 -20.53 6.97 6.14
C VAL A 197 -20.15 7.42 4.73
#